data_AF-A0A6L3V6M8-F1
#
_entry.id   AF-A0A6L3V6M8-F1
#
_cell.length_a   1.000
_cell.length_b   1.000
_cell.length_c   1.000
_cell.angle_alpha   90.00
_cell.angle_beta   90.00
_cell.angle_gamma   90.00
#
_symmetry.space_group_name_H-M   'P 1'
#
loop_
_entity.id
_entity.type
_entity.pdbx_description
1 polymer ?
#
loop_
_entity_poly.entity_id
_entity_poly.type
_entity_poly.pdbx_seq_one_letter_code
_entity_poly.pdbx_strand_id
1 'polypeptide(L)'
;MKKNFKTHTLVLLLVLATIAILDNLRISDFVEEMQEDKDKLVDKVASLEKKLGISSNTSDELEKENKRLVESLSQLEEEVAALKSTVEYQDFIDATSTIESYKAMETFKETWGFIALKNGTSFSTIDSIGNCPCGFTFYGKGFEWVPNTVLTLKEFRIEKEKILLTYNTVTDIKHNYQFVMTKAAGRNDKVGRWRIEEIKLKVKGN
;
A
#
# COMPACT_ATOMS: atom_id res chain seq x y z
N MET A 1 -42.48 -99.49 26.40
CA MET A 1 -42.21 -98.32 25.52
C MET A 1 -42.36 -96.93 26.18
N LYS A 2 -43.14 -96.72 27.26
CA LYS A 2 -43.36 -95.38 27.85
C LYS A 2 -42.19 -94.79 28.69
N LYS A 3 -41.28 -95.62 29.22
CA LYS A 3 -40.20 -95.16 30.11
C LYS A 3 -39.06 -94.47 29.34
N ASN A 4 -38.71 -94.98 28.15
CA ASN A 4 -37.60 -94.44 27.33
C ASN A 4 -37.96 -93.12 26.64
N PHE A 5 -39.24 -92.90 26.32
CA PHE A 5 -39.68 -91.64 25.69
C PHE A 5 -39.48 -90.44 26.64
N LYS A 6 -39.87 -90.58 27.92
CA LYS A 6 -39.67 -89.50 28.92
C LYS A 6 -38.20 -89.18 29.15
N THR A 7 -37.33 -90.19 29.19
CA THR A 7 -35.88 -89.97 29.34
C THR A 7 -35.30 -89.28 28.11
N HIS A 8 -35.71 -89.68 26.90
CA HIS A 8 -35.26 -89.02 25.67
C HIS A 8 -35.74 -87.57 25.56
N THR A 9 -37.00 -87.27 25.95
CA THR A 9 -37.50 -85.89 25.97
C THR A 9 -36.73 -85.02 26.96
N LEU A 10 -36.39 -85.57 28.13
CA LEU A 10 -35.66 -84.83 29.16
C LEU A 10 -34.21 -84.55 28.75
N VAL A 11 -33.55 -85.50 28.08
CA VAL A 11 -32.22 -85.30 27.49
C VAL A 11 -32.27 -84.26 26.37
N LEU A 12 -33.29 -84.30 25.50
CA LEU A 12 -33.45 -83.33 24.42
C LEU A 12 -33.66 -81.90 24.96
N LEU A 13 -34.44 -81.76 26.03
CA LEU A 13 -34.65 -80.48 26.72
C LEU A 13 -33.37 -79.94 27.36
N LEU A 14 -32.55 -80.83 27.94
CA LEU A 14 -31.24 -80.47 28.50
C LEU A 14 -30.29 -79.97 27.42
N VAL A 15 -30.26 -80.63 26.25
CA VAL A 15 -29.45 -80.19 25.11
C VAL A 15 -29.91 -78.83 24.58
N LEU A 16 -31.22 -78.63 24.42
CA LEU A 16 -31.77 -77.33 23.99
C LEU A 16 -31.50 -76.21 24.99
N ALA A 17 -31.60 -76.48 26.29
CA ALA A 17 -31.26 -75.52 27.33
C ALA A 17 -29.76 -75.15 27.30
N THR A 18 -28.87 -76.13 27.11
CA THR A 18 -27.44 -75.84 26.99
C THR A 18 -27.10 -75.02 25.74
N ILE A 19 -27.77 -75.26 24.61
CA ILE A 19 -27.59 -74.48 23.38
C ILE A 19 -28.08 -73.04 23.61
N ALA A 20 -29.26 -72.86 24.21
CA ALA A 20 -29.80 -71.54 24.50
C ALA A 20 -28.92 -70.71 25.46
N ILE A 21 -28.31 -71.36 26.46
CA ILE A 21 -27.37 -70.70 27.38
C ILE A 21 -26.07 -70.31 26.65
N LEU A 22 -25.54 -71.19 25.80
CA LEU A 22 -24.35 -70.93 24.98
C LEU A 22 -24.57 -69.79 23.97
N ASP A 23 -25.74 -69.76 23.33
CA ASP A 23 -26.11 -68.67 22.41
C ASP A 23 -26.26 -67.35 23.16
N ASN A 24 -26.87 -67.35 24.36
CA ASN A 24 -27.03 -66.14 25.16
C ASN A 24 -25.68 -65.59 25.68
N LEU A 25 -24.74 -66.47 26.04
CA LEU A 25 -23.37 -66.07 26.42
C LEU A 25 -22.60 -65.49 25.23
N ARG A 26 -22.67 -66.12 24.05
CA ARG A 26 -22.06 -65.58 22.82
C ARG A 26 -22.67 -64.25 22.41
N ILE A 27 -23.98 -64.08 22.56
CA ILE A 27 -24.66 -62.81 22.30
C ILE A 27 -24.21 -61.74 23.30
N SER A 28 -24.01 -62.10 24.58
CA SER A 28 -23.49 -61.17 25.59
C SER A 28 -22.08 -60.70 25.26
N ASP A 29 -21.15 -61.62 24.95
CA ASP A 29 -19.78 -61.29 24.57
C ASP A 29 -19.75 -60.41 23.30
N PHE A 30 -20.59 -60.74 22.31
CA PHE A 30 -20.71 -59.96 21.08
C PHE A 30 -21.30 -58.56 21.31
N VAL A 31 -22.25 -58.42 22.24
CA VAL A 31 -22.81 -57.12 22.63
C VAL A 31 -21.77 -56.29 23.36
N GLU A 32 -20.96 -56.88 24.23
CA GLU A 32 -19.87 -56.21 24.94
C GLU A 32 -18.76 -55.75 23.97
N GLU A 33 -18.34 -56.61 23.04
CA GLU A 33 -17.38 -56.28 21.97
C GLU A 33 -17.91 -55.16 21.06
N MET A 34 -19.18 -55.20 20.67
CA MET A 34 -19.81 -54.11 19.90
C MET A 34 -19.88 -52.80 20.69
N GLN A 35 -20.07 -52.87 22.01
CA GLN A 35 -20.12 -51.68 22.85
C GLN A 35 -18.73 -51.03 22.96
N GLU A 36 -17.68 -51.85 23.12
CA GLU A 36 -16.29 -51.39 23.14
C GLU A 36 -15.88 -50.79 21.80
N ASP A 37 -16.25 -51.42 20.68
CA ASP A 37 -15.98 -50.90 19.34
C ASP A 37 -16.72 -49.59 19.07
N LYS A 38 -17.96 -49.46 19.54
CA LYS A 38 -18.73 -48.22 19.46
C LYS A 38 -18.05 -47.10 20.24
N ASP A 39 -17.64 -47.34 21.48
CA ASP A 39 -16.99 -46.34 22.33
C ASP A 39 -15.66 -45.89 21.72
N LYS A 40 -14.88 -46.84 21.19
CA LYS A 40 -13.63 -46.56 20.46
C LYS A 40 -13.86 -45.76 19.18
N LEU A 41 -14.98 -45.98 18.49
CA LEU A 41 -15.35 -45.22 17.29
C LEU A 41 -15.78 -43.79 17.66
N VAL A 42 -16.53 -43.62 18.74
CA VAL A 42 -16.91 -42.30 19.27
C VAL A 42 -15.67 -41.49 19.63
N ASP A 43 -14.70 -42.09 20.32
CA ASP A 43 -13.45 -41.43 20.67
C ASP A 43 -12.63 -41.02 19.44
N LYS A 44 -12.59 -41.87 18.41
CA LYS A 44 -11.92 -41.55 17.14
C LYS A 44 -12.62 -40.40 16.40
N VAL A 45 -13.95 -40.38 16.37
CA VAL A 45 -14.73 -39.31 15.74
C VAL A 45 -14.48 -37.99 16.47
N ALA A 46 -14.56 -37.97 17.80
CA ALA A 46 -14.28 -36.77 18.60
C ALA A 46 -12.85 -36.25 18.39
N SER A 47 -11.86 -37.15 18.31
CA SER A 47 -10.47 -36.80 17.98
C SER A 47 -10.33 -36.19 16.58
N LEU A 48 -11.02 -36.75 15.58
CA LEU A 48 -10.98 -36.25 14.20
C LEU A 48 -11.68 -34.90 14.06
N GLU A 49 -12.83 -34.71 14.69
CA GLU A 49 -13.54 -33.43 14.74
C GLU A 49 -12.65 -32.34 15.38
N LYS A 50 -11.96 -32.65 16.49
CA LYS A 50 -11.03 -31.73 17.12
C LYS A 50 -9.86 -31.36 16.20
N LYS A 51 -9.25 -32.33 15.52
CA LYS A 51 -8.16 -32.07 14.56
C LYS A 51 -8.64 -31.25 13.36
N LEU A 52 -9.84 -31.54 12.84
CA LEU A 52 -10.44 -30.80 11.75
C LEU A 52 -10.70 -29.35 12.15
N GLY A 53 -11.23 -29.10 13.35
CA GLY A 53 -11.46 -27.76 13.88
C GLY A 53 -10.16 -26.95 14.04
N ILE A 54 -9.08 -27.57 14.55
CA ILE A 54 -7.77 -26.92 14.63
C ILE A 54 -7.24 -26.59 13.23
N SER A 55 -7.31 -27.54 12.30
CA SER A 55 -6.85 -27.34 10.92
C SER A 55 -7.63 -26.24 10.20
N SER A 56 -8.95 -26.17 10.42
CA SER A 56 -9.82 -25.13 9.86
C SER A 56 -9.42 -23.77 10.39
N ASN A 57 -9.27 -23.63 11.71
CA ASN A 57 -8.88 -22.35 12.32
C ASN A 57 -7.51 -21.88 11.83
N THR A 58 -6.53 -22.78 11.70
CA THR A 58 -5.22 -22.42 11.13
C THR A 58 -5.29 -22.02 9.66
N SER A 59 -6.20 -22.62 8.88
CA SER A 59 -6.40 -22.25 7.48
C SER A 59 -7.00 -20.84 7.36
N ASP A 60 -7.99 -20.53 8.18
CA ASP A 60 -8.63 -19.20 8.21
C ASP A 60 -7.64 -18.10 8.64
N GLU A 61 -6.79 -18.41 9.61
CA GLU A 61 -5.74 -17.50 10.08
C GLU A 61 -4.69 -17.24 9.00
N LEU A 62 -4.22 -18.30 8.31
CA LEU A 62 -3.30 -18.19 7.17
C LEU A 62 -3.91 -17.41 6.00
N GLU A 63 -5.21 -17.61 5.69
CA GLU A 63 -5.87 -16.86 4.62
C GLU A 63 -5.94 -15.36 4.95
N LYS A 64 -6.25 -15.03 6.20
CA LYS A 64 -6.29 -13.65 6.69
C LYS A 64 -4.92 -12.98 6.68
N GLU A 65 -3.87 -13.68 7.11
CA GLU A 65 -2.50 -13.19 7.03
C GLU A 65 -2.04 -13.01 5.58
N ASN A 66 -2.35 -13.96 4.70
CA ASN A 66 -2.01 -13.87 3.28
C ASN A 66 -2.70 -12.67 2.64
N LYS A 67 -3.98 -12.43 2.94
CA LYS A 67 -4.70 -11.23 2.48
C LYS A 67 -4.04 -9.93 2.95
N ARG A 68 -3.64 -9.86 4.23
CA ARG A 68 -2.92 -8.69 4.78
C ARG A 68 -1.56 -8.48 4.12
N LEU A 69 -0.83 -9.56 3.85
CA LEU A 69 0.47 -9.51 3.18
C LEU A 69 0.33 -9.03 1.73
N VAL A 70 -0.69 -9.50 1.00
CA VAL A 70 -0.99 -9.01 -0.35
C VAL A 70 -1.32 -7.53 -0.35
N GLU A 71 -2.19 -7.07 0.55
CA GLU A 71 -2.52 -5.64 0.68
C GLU A 71 -1.28 -4.79 1.02
N SER A 72 -0.43 -5.27 1.93
CA SER A 72 0.82 -4.59 2.31
C SER A 72 1.83 -4.57 1.16
N LEU A 73 1.94 -5.65 0.39
CA LEU A 73 2.79 -5.72 -0.80
C LEU A 73 2.33 -4.74 -1.87
N SER A 74 1.02 -4.63 -2.13
CA SER A 74 0.50 -3.66 -3.09
C SER A 74 0.78 -2.21 -2.68
N GLN A 75 0.64 -1.90 -1.38
CA GLN A 75 1.02 -0.57 -0.86
C GLN A 75 2.52 -0.31 -1.03
N LEU A 76 3.36 -1.30 -0.71
CA LEU A 76 4.81 -1.17 -0.84
C LEU A 76 5.25 -1.03 -2.30
N GLU A 77 4.61 -1.73 -3.23
CA GLU A 77 4.84 -1.58 -4.67
C GLU A 77 4.45 -0.19 -5.17
N GLU A 78 3.34 0.38 -4.68
CA GLU A 78 2.94 1.76 -4.98
C GLU A 78 3.94 2.78 -4.42
N GLU A 79 4.42 2.58 -3.19
CA GLU A 79 5.46 3.42 -2.58
C GLU A 79 6.79 3.30 -3.32
N VAL A 80 7.21 2.10 -3.72
CA VAL A 80 8.43 1.87 -4.51
C VAL A 80 8.30 2.47 -5.90
N ALA A 81 7.13 2.39 -6.54
CA ALA A 81 6.86 3.05 -7.81
C ALA A 81 6.89 4.58 -7.67
N ALA A 82 6.40 5.11 -6.56
CA ALA A 82 6.48 6.55 -6.23
C ALA A 82 7.91 7.00 -5.88
N LEU A 83 8.74 6.10 -5.32
CA LEU A 83 10.14 6.34 -4.94
C LEU A 83 11.14 6.12 -6.09
N LYS A 84 10.78 5.34 -7.12
CA LYS A 84 11.48 5.30 -8.40
C LYS A 84 11.27 6.64 -9.09
N SER A 85 12.00 7.65 -8.62
CA SER A 85 12.01 8.94 -9.27
C SER A 85 12.53 8.78 -10.70
N THR A 86 11.68 9.12 -11.67
CA THR A 86 11.97 9.18 -13.10
C THR A 86 12.93 10.31 -13.47
N VAL A 87 13.42 11.06 -12.48
CA VAL A 87 14.29 12.21 -12.66
C VAL A 87 15.73 11.72 -12.86
N GLU A 88 16.20 11.81 -14.10
CA GLU A 88 17.57 11.49 -14.44
C GLU A 88 18.52 12.64 -14.09
N TYR A 89 19.83 12.39 -14.08
CA TYR A 89 20.82 13.45 -13.89
C TYR A 89 20.66 14.58 -14.92
N GLN A 90 20.30 14.25 -16.17
CA GLN A 90 20.06 15.25 -17.21
C GLN A 90 18.88 16.16 -16.86
N ASP A 91 17.83 15.62 -16.22
CA ASP A 91 16.69 16.42 -15.79
C ASP A 91 17.09 17.46 -14.73
N PHE A 92 18.00 17.10 -13.82
CA PHE A 92 18.56 18.05 -12.86
C PHE A 92 19.35 19.17 -13.54
N ILE A 93 20.16 18.84 -14.55
CA ILE A 93 20.92 19.83 -15.33
C ILE A 93 19.97 20.77 -16.08
N ASP A 94 18.95 20.24 -16.73
CA ASP A 94 17.97 21.01 -17.52
C ASP A 94 17.12 21.93 -16.63
N ALA A 95 16.69 21.43 -15.46
CA ALA A 95 15.96 22.23 -14.48
C ALA A 95 16.83 23.36 -13.90
N THR A 96 18.09 23.06 -13.56
CA THR A 96 19.04 24.08 -13.07
C THR A 96 19.31 25.14 -14.14
N SER A 97 19.57 24.72 -15.38
CA SER A 97 19.77 25.61 -16.53
C SER A 97 18.57 26.54 -16.78
N THR A 98 17.36 26.04 -16.57
CA THR A 98 16.13 26.84 -16.65
C THR A 98 16.12 27.96 -15.60
N ILE A 99 16.53 27.69 -14.35
CA ILE A 99 16.61 28.71 -13.30
C ILE A 99 17.75 29.69 -13.52
N GLU A 100 18.91 29.21 -13.96
CA GLU A 100 20.04 30.07 -14.30
C GLU A 100 19.68 31.04 -15.43
N SER A 101 18.95 30.57 -16.44
CA SER A 101 18.44 31.41 -17.52
C SER A 101 17.37 32.38 -17.02
N TYR A 102 16.42 31.94 -16.17
CA TYR A 102 15.42 32.80 -15.56
C TYR A 102 16.04 33.94 -14.74
N LYS A 103 17.10 33.65 -13.97
CA LYS A 103 17.85 34.63 -13.18
C LYS A 103 18.51 35.70 -14.04
N ALA A 104 18.97 35.32 -15.24
CA ALA A 104 19.64 36.22 -16.17
C ALA A 104 18.70 37.15 -16.95
N MET A 105 17.38 37.02 -16.81
CA MET A 105 16.42 37.85 -17.53
C MET A 105 16.41 39.28 -16.99
N GLU A 106 16.43 40.24 -17.91
CA GLU A 106 16.43 41.67 -17.57
C GLU A 106 15.01 42.22 -17.43
N THR A 107 14.03 41.62 -18.11
CA THR A 107 12.64 42.09 -18.10
C THR A 107 11.67 41.03 -17.60
N PHE A 108 10.61 41.47 -16.90
CA PHE A 108 9.58 40.55 -16.41
C PHE A 108 8.90 39.78 -17.54
N LYS A 109 8.69 40.40 -18.71
CA LYS A 109 8.02 39.75 -19.84
C LYS A 109 8.79 38.53 -20.34
N GLU A 110 10.12 38.58 -20.32
CA GLU A 110 10.97 37.45 -20.72
C GLU A 110 10.86 36.28 -19.74
N THR A 111 10.65 36.57 -18.46
CA THR A 111 10.50 35.54 -17.43
C THR A 111 9.28 34.65 -17.63
N TRP A 112 8.27 35.11 -18.37
CA TRP A 112 7.05 34.33 -18.67
C TRP A 112 7.33 33.03 -19.41
N GLY A 113 8.43 32.97 -20.18
CA GLY A 113 8.85 31.79 -20.91
C GLY A 113 9.31 30.63 -20.01
N PHE A 114 9.63 30.91 -18.75
CA PHE A 114 10.15 29.92 -17.80
C PHE A 114 9.05 29.33 -16.90
N ILE A 115 7.87 29.95 -16.90
CA ILE A 115 6.73 29.52 -16.08
C ILE A 115 5.92 28.44 -16.80
N ALA A 116 5.52 27.41 -16.06
CA ALA A 116 4.66 26.35 -16.56
C ALA A 116 3.25 26.89 -16.86
N LEU A 117 2.71 26.59 -18.04
CA LEU A 117 1.31 26.90 -18.35
C LEU A 117 0.39 25.84 -17.71
N LYS A 118 -0.04 26.08 -16.47
CA LYS A 118 -1.03 25.26 -15.76
C LYS A 118 -2.20 26.10 -15.28
N ASN A 119 -3.36 25.46 -15.09
CA ASN A 119 -4.52 26.08 -14.46
C ASN A 119 -4.12 26.67 -13.09
N GLY A 120 -4.49 27.93 -12.86
CA GLY A 120 -4.13 28.66 -11.64
C GLY A 120 -2.82 29.45 -11.75
N THR A 121 -2.16 29.46 -12.91
CA THR A 121 -1.04 30.36 -13.20
C THR A 121 -1.53 31.62 -13.91
N SER A 122 -1.20 32.79 -13.40
CA SER A 122 -1.45 34.06 -14.09
C SER A 122 -0.32 35.06 -13.87
N PHE A 123 -0.32 36.12 -14.69
CA PHE A 123 0.66 37.19 -14.65
C PHE A 123 -0.08 38.50 -14.34
N SER A 124 0.47 39.29 -13.43
CA SER A 124 -0.04 40.61 -13.06
C SER A 124 0.85 41.68 -13.66
N THR A 125 0.23 42.72 -14.20
CA THR A 125 0.93 43.94 -14.60
C THR A 125 1.05 44.97 -13.46
N ILE A 126 0.76 44.55 -12.24
CA ILE A 126 0.63 45.39 -11.05
C ILE A 126 1.41 44.73 -9.91
N ASP A 127 2.33 45.47 -9.30
CA ASP A 127 3.10 45.08 -8.12
C ASP A 127 2.32 45.36 -6.82
N SER A 128 2.89 45.06 -5.66
CA SER A 128 2.26 45.35 -4.37
C SER A 128 2.01 46.85 -4.11
N ILE A 129 2.59 47.74 -4.92
CA ILE A 129 2.56 49.21 -4.83
C ILE A 129 1.82 49.84 -6.03
N GLY A 130 1.40 49.04 -7.02
CA GLY A 130 0.70 49.48 -8.23
C GLY A 130 1.56 49.82 -9.46
N ASN A 131 2.88 49.64 -9.45
CA ASN A 131 3.77 50.35 -10.40
C ASN A 131 4.29 49.52 -11.59
N CYS A 132 4.29 48.19 -11.52
CA CYS A 132 5.04 47.39 -12.49
C CYS A 132 4.39 46.04 -12.82
N PRO A 133 4.51 45.55 -14.07
CA PRO A 133 4.36 44.14 -14.34
C PRO A 133 5.50 43.34 -13.73
N CYS A 134 5.27 42.80 -12.54
CA CYS A 134 6.22 41.91 -11.88
C CYS A 134 5.57 40.81 -11.05
N GLY A 135 4.24 40.65 -11.06
CA GLY A 135 3.57 39.64 -10.23
C GLY A 135 3.31 38.34 -10.97
N PHE A 136 3.74 37.21 -10.44
CA PHE A 136 3.16 35.90 -10.77
C PHE A 136 2.07 35.55 -9.77
N THR A 137 1.03 34.85 -10.22
CA THR A 137 0.11 34.13 -9.33
C THR A 137 0.25 32.65 -9.60
N PHE A 138 0.54 31.88 -8.54
CA PHE A 138 0.59 30.42 -8.57
C PHE A 138 -0.50 29.88 -7.64
N TYR A 139 -1.51 29.22 -8.20
CA TYR A 139 -2.61 28.61 -7.44
C TYR A 139 -3.27 29.58 -6.43
N GLY A 140 -3.48 30.82 -6.86
CA GLY A 140 -4.09 31.88 -6.04
C GLY A 140 -3.12 32.59 -5.08
N LYS A 141 -1.84 32.23 -5.06
CA LYS A 141 -0.81 32.92 -4.27
C LYS A 141 0.05 33.82 -5.15
N GLY A 142 0.13 35.10 -4.79
CA GLY A 142 0.99 36.07 -5.47
C GLY A 142 2.46 35.90 -5.13
N PHE A 143 3.33 36.13 -6.10
CA PHE A 143 4.77 36.22 -5.96
C PHE A 143 5.28 37.41 -6.77
N GLU A 144 6.02 38.31 -6.13
CA GLU A 144 6.60 39.46 -6.80
C GLU A 144 8.00 39.11 -7.33
N TRP A 145 8.16 39.22 -8.65
CA TRP A 145 9.43 39.07 -9.32
C TRP A 145 10.27 40.31 -9.12
N VAL A 146 11.49 40.09 -8.65
CA VAL A 146 12.50 41.13 -8.50
C VAL A 146 13.77 40.64 -9.18
N PRO A 147 14.30 41.37 -10.18
CA PRO A 147 15.49 40.96 -10.91
C PRO A 147 16.71 40.90 -10.00
N ASN A 148 17.70 40.06 -10.34
CA ASN A 148 19.00 39.95 -9.65
C ASN A 148 18.92 39.56 -8.16
N THR A 149 17.82 38.94 -7.73
CA THR A 149 17.64 38.56 -6.32
C THR A 149 18.01 37.12 -6.01
N VAL A 150 17.99 36.26 -7.01
CA VAL A 150 18.36 34.84 -6.92
C VAL A 150 19.87 34.72 -7.07
N LEU A 151 20.53 34.04 -6.13
CA LEU A 151 21.99 33.88 -6.10
C LEU A 151 22.39 32.45 -6.50
N THR A 152 23.01 31.71 -5.57
CA THR A 152 23.52 30.36 -5.79
C THR A 152 22.53 29.30 -5.31
N LEU A 153 22.56 28.14 -5.97
CA LEU A 153 21.83 26.96 -5.52
C LEU A 153 22.34 26.55 -4.13
N LYS A 154 21.43 26.41 -3.16
CA LYS A 154 21.71 25.98 -1.78
C LYS A 154 21.42 24.49 -1.61
N GLU A 155 20.30 24.03 -2.13
CA GLU A 155 19.77 22.70 -1.87
C GLU A 155 18.92 22.26 -3.06
N PHE A 156 19.00 20.98 -3.42
CA PHE A 156 18.06 20.35 -4.34
C PHE A 156 17.41 19.14 -3.68
N ARG A 157 16.14 18.91 -4.01
CA ARG A 157 15.38 17.73 -3.59
C ARG A 157 14.50 17.27 -4.73
N ILE A 158 14.18 15.98 -4.75
CA ILE A 158 13.25 15.41 -5.71
C ILE A 158 12.05 14.89 -4.93
N GLU A 159 10.87 15.35 -5.29
CA GLU A 159 9.61 14.91 -4.68
C GLU A 159 8.70 14.43 -5.80
N LYS A 160 8.47 13.12 -5.87
CA LYS A 160 7.76 12.46 -6.97
C LYS A 160 8.42 12.80 -8.31
N GLU A 161 7.70 13.45 -9.22
CA GLU A 161 8.15 13.88 -10.55
C GLU A 161 8.61 15.35 -10.60
N LYS A 162 8.83 15.98 -9.44
CA LYS A 162 9.21 17.39 -9.34
C LYS A 162 10.62 17.55 -8.79
N ILE A 163 11.32 18.53 -9.33
CA ILE A 163 12.64 18.94 -8.83
C ILE A 163 12.46 20.24 -8.05
N LEU A 164 12.80 20.22 -6.77
CA LEU A 164 12.74 21.38 -5.90
C LEU A 164 14.15 21.96 -5.77
N LEU A 165 14.36 23.14 -6.32
CA LEU A 165 15.65 23.84 -6.30
C LEU A 165 15.55 25.05 -5.38
N THR A 166 16.27 25.02 -4.26
CA THR A 166 16.31 26.13 -3.30
C THR A 166 17.56 26.97 -3.54
N TYR A 167 17.39 28.24 -3.86
CA TYR A 167 18.46 29.19 -4.08
C TYR A 167 18.57 30.18 -2.92
N ASN A 168 19.79 30.58 -2.61
CA ASN A 168 20.03 31.74 -1.76
C ASN A 168 19.50 33.00 -2.45
N THR A 169 19.02 33.95 -1.65
CA THR A 169 18.63 35.27 -2.13
C THR A 169 19.52 36.35 -1.51
N VAL A 170 19.56 37.52 -2.15
CA VAL A 170 20.19 38.74 -1.64
C VAL A 170 19.76 39.08 -0.20
N THR A 171 20.63 39.79 0.53
CA THR A 171 20.52 39.98 1.99
C THR A 171 19.25 40.71 2.42
N ASP A 172 18.76 41.64 1.61
CA ASP A 172 17.53 42.40 1.78
C ASP A 172 16.25 41.55 1.70
N ILE A 173 16.32 40.37 1.08
CA ILE A 173 15.21 39.42 1.04
C ILE A 173 15.30 38.46 2.23
N LYS A 174 14.25 38.43 3.06
CA LYS A 174 14.20 37.62 4.29
C LYS A 174 14.16 36.10 4.05
N HIS A 175 13.79 35.67 2.84
CA HIS A 175 13.55 34.27 2.51
C HIS A 175 14.39 33.83 1.31
N ASN A 176 14.84 32.58 1.33
CA ASN A 176 15.35 31.92 0.14
C ASN A 176 14.21 31.54 -0.80
N TYR A 177 14.48 31.49 -2.09
CA TYR A 177 13.48 31.09 -3.09
C TYR A 177 13.63 29.61 -3.39
N GLN A 178 12.54 28.88 -3.29
CA GLN A 178 12.46 27.48 -3.71
C GLN A 178 11.60 27.40 -4.97
N PHE A 179 12.25 27.05 -6.07
CA PHE A 179 11.61 26.82 -7.35
C PHE A 179 11.14 25.37 -7.41
N VAL A 180 9.83 25.18 -7.58
CA VAL A 180 9.23 23.87 -7.83
C VAL A 180 9.20 23.67 -9.34
N MET A 181 9.99 22.73 -9.83
CA MET A 181 10.14 22.45 -11.25
C MET A 181 9.27 21.26 -11.67
N THR A 182 8.63 21.37 -12.82
CA THR A 182 7.81 20.32 -13.44
C THR A 182 8.13 20.22 -14.93
N LYS A 183 8.01 19.04 -15.54
CA LYS A 183 7.90 18.94 -17.00
C LYS A 183 6.52 19.45 -17.43
N ALA A 184 6.49 20.57 -18.18
CA ALA A 184 5.27 21.17 -18.72
C ALA A 184 5.59 22.03 -19.94
N ALA A 185 4.57 22.39 -20.71
CA ALA A 185 4.71 23.41 -21.75
C ALA A 185 4.75 24.81 -21.12
N GLY A 186 5.73 25.63 -21.50
CA GLY A 186 5.72 27.08 -21.31
C GLY A 186 5.03 27.80 -22.48
N ARG A 187 4.94 29.13 -22.41
CA ARG A 187 4.26 29.96 -23.43
C ARG A 187 4.76 29.77 -24.86
N ASN A 188 6.06 29.54 -25.03
CA ASN A 188 6.71 29.47 -26.34
C ASN A 188 7.21 28.05 -26.68
N ASP A 189 6.80 27.05 -25.90
CA ASP A 189 7.31 25.69 -26.04
C ASP A 189 6.53 24.88 -27.07
N LYS A 190 7.27 24.20 -27.94
CA LYS A 190 6.71 23.19 -28.86
C LYS A 190 6.58 21.81 -28.21
N VAL A 191 7.33 21.56 -27.14
CA VAL A 191 7.41 20.29 -26.40
C VAL A 191 7.55 20.57 -24.91
N GLY A 192 7.14 19.64 -24.05
CA GLY A 192 7.29 19.79 -22.60
C GLY A 192 8.76 19.94 -22.20
N ARG A 193 9.05 20.94 -21.36
CA ARG A 193 10.38 21.21 -20.80
C ARG A 193 10.28 21.38 -19.29
N TRP A 194 11.42 21.39 -18.59
CA TRP A 194 11.43 21.79 -17.18
C TRP A 194 11.06 23.26 -17.06
N ARG A 195 9.99 23.52 -16.28
CA ARG A 195 9.41 24.85 -16.08
C ARG A 195 9.09 25.07 -14.61
N ILE A 196 9.07 26.34 -14.22
CA ILE A 196 8.72 26.77 -12.87
C ILE A 196 7.21 26.61 -12.71
N GLU A 197 6.79 25.67 -11.87
CA GLU A 197 5.40 25.47 -11.50
C GLU A 197 4.97 26.46 -10.40
N GLU A 198 5.86 26.68 -9.44
CA GLU A 198 5.59 27.51 -8.26
C GLU A 198 6.93 28.04 -7.71
N ILE A 199 6.91 29.23 -7.12
CA ILE A 199 8.02 29.77 -6.34
C ILE A 199 7.57 29.91 -4.89
N LYS A 200 8.23 29.17 -3.99
CA LYS A 200 7.96 29.17 -2.55
C LYS A 200 9.00 29.97 -1.80
N LEU A 201 8.58 30.63 -0.72
CA LEU A 201 9.47 31.33 0.21
C LEU A 201 9.89 30.36 1.32
N LYS A 202 11.20 30.10 1.45
CA LYS A 202 11.78 29.25 2.50
C LYS A 202 12.57 30.15 3.46
N VAL A 203 12.32 30.02 4.77
CA VAL A 203 13.07 30.77 5.78
C VAL A 203 14.56 30.50 5.62
N LYS A 204 15.39 31.55 5.67
CA LYS A 204 16.84 31.40 5.67
C LYS A 204 17.24 30.67 6.96
N GLY A 205 17.63 29.40 6.83
CA GLY A 205 18.26 28.67 7.93
C GLY A 205 19.62 29.29 8.22
N ASN A 206 19.88 29.60 9.49
CA ASN A 206 21.18 30.00 10.03
C ASN A 206 22.26 28.97 9.69
#